data_AF-A0AAE9ZCF3-F1
#
_entry.id   AF-A0AAE9ZCF3-F1
#
_cell.length_a   1.000
_cell.length_b   1.000
_cell.length_c   1.000
_cell.angle_alpha   90.00
_cell.angle_beta   90.00
_cell.angle_gamma   90.00
#
_symmetry.space_group_name_H-M   'P 1'
#
loop_
_entity.id
_entity.type
_entity.pdbx_description
1 polymer ?
#
loop_
_entity_poly.entity_id
_entity_poly.type
_entity_poly.pdbx_seq_one_letter_code
_entity_poly.pdbx_strand_id
1 'polypeptide(L)'
;MQDLQYIIGIGFSGADLPRAIILAFLFAMFAKGESNLWKVGLLALLIDRTVWPIAAMGSSGAEIQSIYAAIGGMAKSFTDDLGIYIVRYIGLVLMIGGFRWMRSAIHGIPGKAAAA
;
A
#
# COMPACT_ATOMS: atom_id res chain seq x y z
N MET A 1 18.62 -6.00 -15.39
CA MET A 1 17.25 -5.72 -15.88
C MET A 1 16.25 -6.80 -15.47
N GLN A 2 16.64 -8.09 -15.45
CA GLN A 2 15.78 -9.18 -14.98
C GLN A 2 15.36 -9.02 -13.51
N ASP A 3 16.28 -8.59 -12.63
CA ASP A 3 15.97 -8.38 -11.21
C ASP A 3 14.93 -7.30 -10.97
N LEU A 4 14.98 -6.20 -11.74
CA LEU A 4 13.99 -5.13 -11.62
C LEU A 4 12.61 -5.58 -12.12
N GLN A 5 12.55 -6.34 -13.22
CA GLN A 5 11.30 -6.92 -13.71
C GLN A 5 10.73 -7.95 -12.73
N TYR A 6 11.58 -8.73 -12.07
CA TYR A 6 11.21 -9.68 -11.02
C TYR A 6 10.66 -8.97 -9.78
N ILE A 7 11.34 -7.91 -9.30
CA ILE A 7 10.90 -7.11 -8.15
C ILE A 7 9.58 -6.38 -8.47
N ILE A 8 9.41 -5.85 -9.68
CA ILE A 8 8.14 -5.25 -10.12
C ILE A 8 7.03 -6.30 -10.19
N GLY A 9 7.34 -7.48 -10.74
CA GLY A 9 6.40 -8.60 -10.84
C GLY A 9 5.93 -9.11 -9.48
N ILE A 10 6.83 -9.23 -8.49
CA ILE A 10 6.49 -9.65 -7.12
C ILE A 10 5.88 -8.52 -6.30
N GLY A 11 6.29 -7.29 -6.58
CA GLY A 11 5.76 -6.08 -5.98
C GLY A 11 4.23 -6.09 -5.94
N PHE A 12 3.58 -6.63 -6.96
CA PHE A 12 2.11 -6.78 -6.99
C PHE A 12 1.67 -8.15 -7.55
N SER A 13 2.20 -9.27 -7.04
CA SER A 13 1.80 -10.61 -7.50
C SER A 13 0.60 -11.18 -6.73
N GLY A 14 -0.22 -11.98 -7.43
CA GLY A 14 -1.27 -12.82 -6.84
C GLY A 14 -2.34 -12.06 -6.05
N ALA A 15 -2.63 -12.51 -4.83
CA ALA A 15 -3.67 -11.95 -3.96
C ALA A 15 -3.34 -10.53 -3.43
N ASP A 16 -2.10 -10.07 -3.59
CA ASP A 16 -1.68 -8.78 -3.09
C ASP A 16 -2.10 -7.59 -3.96
N LEU A 17 -2.28 -7.80 -5.27
CA LEU A 17 -2.70 -6.74 -6.19
C LEU A 17 -4.14 -6.27 -5.90
N PRO A 18 -5.17 -7.15 -5.83
CA PRO A 18 -6.51 -6.73 -5.47
C PRO A 18 -6.59 -6.02 -4.12
N ARG A 19 -5.84 -6.51 -3.12
CA ARG A 19 -5.76 -5.88 -1.80
C ARG A 19 -5.16 -4.48 -1.87
N ALA A 20 -4.05 -4.31 -2.60
CA ALA A 20 -3.41 -3.02 -2.75
C ALA A 20 -4.32 -2.00 -3.47
N ILE A 21 -5.11 -2.46 -4.46
CA ILE A 21 -6.12 -1.64 -5.12
C ILE A 21 -7.21 -1.19 -4.13
N ILE A 22 -7.75 -2.12 -3.32
CA ILE A 22 -8.78 -1.80 -2.31
C ILE A 22 -8.23 -0.79 -1.30
N LEU A 23 -7.03 -1.01 -0.76
CA LEU A 23 -6.39 -0.09 0.16
C LEU A 23 -6.19 1.28 -0.48
N ALA A 24 -5.62 1.32 -1.70
CA ALA A 24 -5.40 2.57 -2.41
C ALA A 24 -6.70 3.35 -2.64
N PHE A 25 -7.79 2.65 -3.00
CA PHE A 25 -9.11 3.25 -3.15
C PHE A 25 -9.64 3.83 -1.84
N LEU A 26 -9.62 3.05 -0.76
CA LEU A 26 -10.08 3.50 0.56
C LEU A 26 -9.30 4.74 1.02
N PHE A 27 -7.97 4.68 0.95
CA PHE A 27 -7.12 5.82 1.31
C PHE A 27 -7.36 7.04 0.42
N ALA A 28 -7.62 6.85 -0.88
CA ALA A 28 -7.95 7.94 -1.78
C ALA A 28 -9.29 8.61 -1.46
N MET A 29 -10.26 7.88 -0.92
CA MET A 29 -11.55 8.43 -0.48
C MET A 29 -11.39 9.28 0.79
N PHE A 30 -10.62 8.81 1.76
CA PHE A 30 -10.44 9.51 3.05
C PHE A 30 -9.39 10.62 3.00
N ALA A 31 -8.42 10.55 2.09
CA ALA A 31 -7.42 11.59 1.93
C ALA A 31 -8.07 12.88 1.38
N LYS A 32 -7.88 14.00 2.10
CA LYS A 32 -8.32 15.33 1.66
C LYS A 32 -7.38 15.85 0.56
N GLY A 33 -7.84 16.84 -0.20
CA GLY A 33 -7.05 17.50 -1.26
C GLY A 33 -5.66 17.95 -0.81
N GLU A 34 -5.54 18.40 0.44
CA GLU A 34 -4.31 18.92 1.03
C GLU A 34 -3.44 17.83 1.70
N SER A 35 -3.93 16.59 1.80
CA SER A 35 -3.18 15.50 2.43
C SER A 35 -1.96 15.12 1.58
N ASN A 36 -0.78 15.07 2.21
CA ASN A 36 0.46 14.65 1.57
C ASN A 36 0.36 13.18 1.10
N LEU A 37 0.34 12.97 -0.21
CA LEU A 37 0.20 11.66 -0.85
C LEU A 37 1.26 10.65 -0.40
N TRP A 38 2.50 11.08 -0.21
CA TRP A 38 3.61 10.23 0.22
C TRP A 38 3.39 9.70 1.64
N LYS A 39 2.86 10.52 2.55
CA LYS A 39 2.49 10.10 3.90
C LYS A 39 1.32 9.12 3.89
N VAL A 40 0.31 9.38 3.05
CA VAL A 40 -0.85 8.50 2.90
C VAL A 40 -0.43 7.15 2.31
N GLY A 41 0.42 7.14 1.29
CA GLY A 41 0.98 5.91 0.72
C GLY A 41 1.84 5.12 1.71
N LEU A 42 2.55 5.80 2.61
CA LEU A 42 3.39 5.13 3.61
C LEU A 42 2.51 4.45 4.65
N LEU A 43 1.45 5.13 5.09
CA LEU A 43 0.46 4.54 5.97
C LEU A 43 -0.25 3.34 5.32
N ALA A 44 -0.61 3.46 4.03
CA ALA A 44 -1.20 2.36 3.28
C ALA A 44 -0.26 1.16 3.19
N LEU A 45 1.05 1.38 2.96
CA LEU A 45 2.06 0.33 2.95
C LEU A 45 2.18 -0.35 4.32
N LEU A 46 2.21 0.43 5.41
CA LEU A 46 2.26 -0.11 6.77
C LEU A 46 1.05 -1.01 7.03
N ILE A 47 -0.15 -0.57 6.67
CA ILE A 47 -1.36 -1.40 6.83
C ILE A 47 -1.28 -2.67 5.97
N ASP A 48 -0.87 -2.55 4.71
CA ASP A 48 -0.74 -3.68 3.79
C ASP A 48 0.26 -4.74 4.30
N ARG A 49 1.36 -4.30 4.93
CA ARG A 49 2.47 -5.18 5.33
C ARG A 49 2.45 -5.65 6.77
N THR A 50 1.80 -4.93 7.68
CA THR A 50 1.78 -5.31 9.10
C THR A 50 0.37 -5.67 9.56
N VAL A 51 -0.59 -4.77 9.38
CA VAL A 51 -1.94 -4.94 9.91
C VAL A 51 -2.66 -6.08 9.20
N TRP A 52 -2.57 -6.14 7.87
CA TRP A 52 -3.30 -7.15 7.11
C TRP A 52 -2.84 -8.59 7.37
N PRO A 53 -1.54 -8.92 7.35
CA PRO A 53 -1.09 -10.29 7.65
C PRO A 53 -1.46 -10.73 9.07
N ILE A 54 -1.32 -9.83 10.06
CA ILE A 54 -1.67 -10.12 11.46
C ILE A 54 -3.17 -10.36 11.60
N ALA A 55 -4.00 -9.49 11.00
CA ALA A 55 -5.46 -9.65 11.01
C ALA A 55 -5.89 -10.95 10.31
N ALA A 56 -5.25 -11.31 9.20
CA ALA A 56 -5.52 -12.55 8.49
C ALA A 56 -5.22 -13.78 9.35
N MET A 57 -4.06 -13.81 10.02
CA MET A 57 -3.69 -14.89 10.96
C MET A 57 -4.64 -14.99 12.15
N GLY A 58 -5.06 -13.85 12.70
CA GLY A 58 -6.07 -13.81 13.75
C GLY A 58 -7.40 -14.39 13.27
N SER A 59 -7.86 -13.98 12.08
CA SER A 59 -9.12 -14.46 11.51
C SER A 59 -9.10 -15.94 11.13
N SER A 60 -7.92 -16.51 10.85
CA SER A 60 -7.75 -17.94 10.59
C SER A 60 -7.61 -18.78 11.86
N GLY A 61 -7.71 -18.18 13.06
CA GLY A 61 -7.60 -18.88 14.33
C GLY A 61 -6.16 -19.28 14.71
N ALA A 62 -5.15 -18.57 14.21
CA ALA A 62 -3.76 -18.86 14.55
C ALA A 62 -3.48 -18.61 16.04
N GLU A 63 -2.63 -19.44 16.64
CA GLU A 63 -2.20 -19.26 18.02
C GLU A 63 -1.39 -17.97 18.21
N ILE A 64 -1.46 -17.38 19.40
CA ILE A 64 -0.81 -16.11 19.69
C ILE A 64 0.73 -16.20 19.54
N GLN A 65 1.32 -17.35 19.86
CA GLN A 65 2.73 -17.63 19.64
C GLN A 65 3.10 -17.58 18.16
N SER A 66 2.23 -18.09 17.27
CA SER A 66 2.44 -18.02 15.82
C SER A 66 2.36 -16.58 15.30
N ILE A 67 1.45 -15.77 15.83
CA ILE A 67 1.37 -14.34 15.49
C ILE A 67 2.65 -13.60 15.92
N TYR A 68 3.15 -13.85 17.13
CA TYR A 68 4.43 -13.28 17.58
C TYR A 68 5.61 -13.74 16.73
N ALA A 69 5.67 -15.02 16.36
CA ALA A 69 6.70 -15.54 15.48
C ALA A 69 6.65 -14.90 14.09
N ALA A 70 5.45 -14.66 13.53
CA ALA A 70 5.28 -13.96 12.26
C ALA A 70 5.76 -12.50 12.34
N ILE A 71 5.47 -11.79 13.45
CA ILE A 71 5.99 -10.43 13.69
C ILE A 71 7.51 -10.44 13.75
N GLY A 72 8.11 -11.39 14.48
CA GLY A 72 9.56 -11.57 14.54
C GLY A 72 10.17 -11.89 13.17
N GLY A 73 9.49 -12.71 12.37
CA GLY A 73 9.88 -13.02 10.99
C GLY A 73 9.88 -11.80 10.08
N MET A 74 8.84 -10.96 10.16
CA MET A 74 8.75 -9.71 9.39
C MET A 74 9.89 -8.75 9.70
N ALA A 75 10.32 -8.65 10.96
CA ALA A 75 11.46 -7.81 11.32
C ALA A 75 12.78 -8.36 10.76
N LYS A 76 12.93 -9.68 10.74
CA LYS A 76 14.16 -10.35 10.27
C LYS A 76 14.34 -10.25 8.75
N SER A 77 13.26 -10.35 7.96
CA SER A 77 13.33 -10.27 6.50
C SER A 77 13.22 -8.84 5.95
N PHE A 78 13.08 -7.82 6.82
CA PHE A 78 12.79 -6.46 6.40
C PHE A 78 13.78 -5.89 5.38
N THR A 79 15.08 -6.12 5.59
CA THR A 79 16.13 -5.65 4.68
C THR A 79 16.14 -6.40 3.36
N ASP A 80 15.84 -7.69 3.41
CA ASP A 80 15.85 -8.57 2.24
C ASP A 80 14.67 -8.23 1.31
N ASP A 81 13.54 -7.81 1.89
CA ASP A 81 12.33 -7.44 1.19
C ASP A 81 12.26 -5.94 0.83
N LEU A 82 13.30 -5.14 1.15
CA LEU A 82 13.26 -3.68 1.04
C LEU A 82 12.94 -3.21 -0.39
N GLY A 83 13.49 -3.88 -1.40
CA GLY A 83 13.22 -3.59 -2.81
C GLY A 83 11.74 -3.77 -3.16
N ILE A 84 11.10 -4.82 -2.64
CA ILE A 84 9.66 -5.08 -2.82
C ILE A 84 8.85 -3.99 -2.11
N TYR A 85 9.25 -3.57 -0.91
CA TYR A 85 8.57 -2.52 -0.16
C TYR A 85 8.64 -1.16 -0.87
N ILE A 86 9.78 -0.81 -1.46
CA ILE A 86 9.94 0.43 -2.24
C ILE A 86 9.01 0.42 -3.46
N VAL A 87 8.99 -0.68 -4.22
CA VAL A 87 8.11 -0.78 -5.40
C VAL A 87 6.64 -0.70 -4.99
N ARG A 88 6.25 -1.39 -3.92
CA ARG A 88 4.88 -1.29 -3.38
C ARG A 88 4.53 0.11 -2.95
N TYR A 89 5.44 0.76 -2.23
CA TYR A 89 5.24 2.11 -1.75
C TYR A 89 4.95 3.06 -2.91
N ILE A 90 5.78 3.02 -3.95
CA ILE A 90 5.60 3.84 -5.15
C ILE A 90 4.27 3.50 -5.83
N GLY A 91 3.96 2.22 -6.03
CA GLY A 91 2.70 1.80 -6.64
C GLY A 91 1.47 2.26 -5.85
N LEU A 92 1.49 2.17 -4.52
CA LEU A 92 0.42 2.67 -3.65
C LEU A 92 0.25 4.18 -3.76
N VAL A 93 1.35 4.95 -3.73
CA VAL A 93 1.32 6.40 -3.92
C VAL A 93 0.69 6.77 -5.26
N LEU A 94 1.08 6.08 -6.34
CA LEU A 94 0.55 6.30 -7.68
C LEU A 94 -0.94 5.94 -7.77
N MET A 95 -1.35 4.78 -7.24
CA MET A 95 -2.75 4.36 -7.24
C MET A 95 -3.64 5.31 -6.42
N ILE A 96 -3.21 5.69 -5.22
CA ILE A 96 -3.93 6.66 -4.37
C ILE A 96 -4.06 8.01 -5.09
N GLY A 97 -2.97 8.48 -5.71
CA GLY A 97 -2.96 9.70 -6.51
C GLY A 97 -3.92 9.62 -7.70
N GLY A 98 -3.91 8.51 -8.43
CA GLY A 98 -4.79 8.25 -9.57
C GLY A 98 -6.28 8.23 -9.17
N PHE A 99 -6.64 7.52 -8.09
CA PHE A 99 -8.01 7.51 -7.58
C PHE A 99 -8.46 8.90 -7.09
N ARG A 100 -7.57 9.65 -6.44
CA ARG A 100 -7.88 11.03 -6.02
C ARG A 100 -8.11 11.96 -7.21
N TRP A 101 -7.26 11.86 -8.23
CA TRP A 101 -7.42 12.62 -9.47
C TRP A 101 -8.74 12.27 -10.15
N MET A 102 -9.05 10.99 -10.32
CA MET A 102 -10.30 10.53 -10.93
C MET A 102 -11.53 11.03 -10.16
N ARG A 103 -11.50 10.98 -8.82
CA ARG A 103 -12.55 11.54 -7.97
C ARG A 103 -12.73 13.05 -8.19
N SER A 104 -11.62 13.80 -8.28
CA SER A 104 -11.67 15.25 -8.54
C SER A 104 -12.24 15.56 -9.91
N ALA A 105 -11.87 14.77 -10.93
CA ALA A 105 -12.34 14.92 -12.30
C ALA A 105 -13.84 14.63 -12.43
N ILE A 106 -14.34 13.57 -11.76
CA ILE A 106 -15.76 13.19 -11.80
C ILE A 106 -16.64 14.19 -11.07
N HIS A 107 -16.22 14.67 -9.89
CA HIS A 107 -17.04 15.59 -9.09
C HIS A 107 -16.89 17.06 -9.48
N GLY A 108 -16.09 17.38 -10.50
CA GLY A 108 -15.85 18.75 -10.93
C GLY A 108 -15.33 19.65 -9.80
N ILE A 109 -14.73 19.07 -8.76
CA ILE A 109 -14.11 19.84 -7.69
C ILE A 109 -12.93 20.53 -8.35
N PRO A 110 -12.94 21.86 -8.52
CA PRO A 110 -11.80 22.55 -9.09
C PRO A 110 -10.69 22.41 -8.06
N GLY A 111 -9.83 21.42 -8.28
CA GLY A 111 -8.50 21.41 -7.71
C GLY A 111 -7.91 22.73 -8.14
N LYS A 112 -7.76 23.63 -7.15
CA LYS A 112 -7.08 24.92 -7.22
C LYS A 112 -6.17 24.93 -8.45
N ALA A 113 -6.56 25.69 -9.46
CA ALA A 113 -5.81 25.85 -10.70
C ALA A 113 -4.33 25.91 -10.33
N ALA A 114 -3.53 25.01 -10.93
CA ALA A 114 -2.08 25.05 -10.80
C ALA A 114 -1.65 26.50 -11.05
N ALA A 115 -1.27 27.19 -9.99
CA ALA A 115 -0.71 28.52 -10.10
C ALA A 115 0.60 28.36 -10.86
N ALA A 116 0.70 29.14 -11.93
CA ALA A 116 1.83 29.27 -12.84
C ALA A 116 3.17 29.46 -12.12
#